data_AF-J3JK24-F1
#
_entry.id   AF-J3JK24-F1
#
_cell.length_a   1.000
_cell.length_b   1.000
_cell.length_c   1.000
_cell.angle_alpha   90.00
_cell.angle_beta   90.00
_cell.angle_gamma   90.00
#
_symmetry.space_group_name_H-M   'P 1'
#
loop_
_entity.id
_entity.type
_entity.pdbx_description
1 polymer ?
#
loop_
_entity_poly.entity_id
_entity_poly.type
_entity_poly.pdbx_seq_one_letter_code
_entity_poly.pdbx_strand_id
1 'polypeptide(L)'
;MLGTSPQPEGITNPPIDDLLEKVDSKYGLVVEAAKRARQINTYTQQLEDNQFEFFGPLVDSEVGEKSLGIALREIAEDKLEVIPGDVARARRAEAEEARRAAEADMFSDISLDAPVSLEEGETPTSLDDIQF
;
A
#
# COMPACT_ATOMS: atom_id res chain seq x y z
N MET A 1 35.87 22.04 4.90
CA MET A 1 36.07 21.99 6.36
C MET A 1 36.39 20.55 6.72
N LEU A 2 37.44 20.30 7.51
CA LEU A 2 37.79 18.94 7.96
C LEU A 2 36.86 18.59 9.14
N GLY A 3 35.64 18.14 8.83
CA GLY A 3 34.68 17.63 9.80
C GLY A 3 34.85 16.11 9.94
N THR A 4 34.86 15.60 11.17
CA THR A 4 34.80 14.16 11.41
C THR A 4 33.47 13.63 10.85
N SER A 5 33.52 12.68 9.91
CA SER A 5 32.30 11.97 9.47
C SER A 5 31.67 11.34 10.72
N PRO A 6 30.44 11.70 11.11
CA PRO A 6 29.78 11.03 12.21
C PRO A 6 29.69 9.53 11.88
N GLN A 7 29.98 8.68 12.87
CA GLN A 7 29.69 7.25 12.83
C GLN A 7 28.44 7.05 13.69
N PRO A 8 27.24 7.22 13.12
CA PRO A 8 26.00 7.14 13.88
C PRO A 8 25.76 5.71 14.36
N GLU A 9 25.28 5.58 15.60
CA GLU A 9 24.92 4.29 16.21
C GLU A 9 23.51 4.34 16.80
N GLY A 10 22.83 3.20 16.80
CA GLY A 10 21.48 3.05 17.36
C GLY A 10 20.47 4.01 16.71
N ILE A 11 19.75 4.80 17.53
CA ILE A 11 18.71 5.74 17.05
C ILE A 11 19.25 6.86 16.16
N THR A 12 20.56 7.13 16.23
CA THR A 12 21.19 8.17 15.40
C THR A 12 21.56 7.68 14.01
N ASN A 13 21.40 6.38 13.74
CA ASN A 13 21.63 5.75 12.44
C ASN A 13 20.28 5.39 11.81
N PRO A 14 19.97 5.86 10.58
CA PRO A 14 20.76 6.75 9.70
C PRO A 14 20.87 8.19 10.22
N PRO A 15 21.92 8.94 9.83
CA PRO A 15 22.10 10.32 10.28
C PRO A 15 20.99 11.21 9.75
N ILE A 16 20.57 12.18 10.56
CA ILE A 16 19.38 13.00 10.25
C ILE A 16 19.57 13.88 9.02
N ASP A 17 20.80 14.32 8.73
CA ASP A 17 21.08 15.18 7.59
C ASP A 17 20.78 14.44 6.27
N ASP A 18 21.24 13.18 6.14
CA ASP A 18 20.94 12.32 4.99
C ASP A 18 19.43 12.13 4.80
N LEU A 19 18.67 11.98 5.88
CA LEU A 19 17.21 11.85 5.81
C LEU A 19 16.54 13.13 5.33
N LEU A 20 17.01 14.29 5.77
CA LEU A 20 16.44 15.58 5.40
C LEU A 20 16.76 15.98 3.95
N GLU A 21 17.75 15.35 3.31
CA GLU A 21 17.97 15.49 1.87
C GLU A 21 16.91 14.75 1.04
N LYS A 22 16.21 13.76 1.61
CA LYS A 22 15.23 12.92 0.90
C LYS A 22 13.79 13.41 0.98
N VAL A 23 13.50 14.33 1.89
CA VAL A 23 12.14 14.80 2.18
C VAL A 23 12.11 16.31 2.38
N ASP A 24 11.00 16.90 1.96
CA ASP A 24 10.85 18.37 1.90
C ASP A 24 10.98 19.09 3.24
N SER A 25 10.66 18.41 4.35
CA SER A 25 10.70 19.03 5.68
C SER A 25 10.82 18.00 6.79
N LYS A 26 11.25 18.47 7.99
CA LYS A 26 11.28 17.66 9.21
C LYS A 26 9.93 17.02 9.54
N TYR A 27 8.83 17.74 9.30
CA TYR A 27 7.49 17.21 9.53
C TYR A 27 7.11 16.15 8.48
N GLY A 28 7.51 16.38 7.22
CA GLY A 28 7.36 15.41 6.14
C GLY A 28 8.04 14.09 6.47
N LEU A 29 9.29 14.14 6.95
CA LEU A 29 10.03 12.96 7.39
C LEU A 29 9.25 12.13 8.43
N VAL A 30 8.71 12.77 9.46
CA VAL A 30 7.94 12.08 10.50
C VAL A 30 6.71 11.39 9.91
N VAL A 31 5.99 12.08 9.03
CA VAL A 31 4.77 11.55 8.42
C VAL A 31 5.08 10.36 7.50
N GLU A 32 6.06 10.49 6.61
CA GLU A 32 6.40 9.44 5.66
C GLU A 32 7.01 8.22 6.34
N ALA A 33 7.94 8.42 7.28
CA ALA A 33 8.50 7.33 8.08
C ALA A 33 7.42 6.61 8.90
N ALA A 34 6.48 7.35 9.53
CA ALA A 34 5.41 6.75 10.31
C ALA A 34 4.41 5.97 9.45
N LYS A 35 4.04 6.49 8.27
CA LYS A 35 3.18 5.76 7.32
C LYS A 35 3.83 4.46 6.89
N ARG A 36 5.09 4.52 6.47
CA ARG A 36 5.82 3.34 6.01
C ARG A 36 6.02 2.31 7.13
N ALA A 37 6.37 2.76 8.34
CA ALA A 37 6.49 1.89 9.51
C ALA A 37 5.20 1.12 9.82
N ARG A 38 4.03 1.75 9.63
CA ARG A 38 2.73 1.06 9.77
C ARG A 38 2.54 -0.02 8.70
N GLN A 39 2.89 0.24 7.44
CA GLN A 39 2.81 -0.76 6.37
C GLN A 39 3.68 -1.98 6.68
N ILE A 40 4.92 -1.77 7.14
CA ILE A 40 5.84 -2.85 7.51
C ILE A 40 5.27 -3.66 8.69
N ASN A 41 4.77 -2.99 9.73
CA ASN A 41 4.19 -3.66 10.88
C ASN A 41 2.93 -4.47 10.51
N THR A 42 2.07 -3.91 9.67
CA THR A 42 0.89 -4.63 9.17
C THR A 42 1.30 -5.83 8.32
N TYR A 43 2.30 -5.69 7.45
CA TYR A 43 2.84 -6.82 6.68
C TYR A 43 3.31 -7.96 7.60
N THR A 44 4.07 -7.65 8.65
CA THR A 44 4.54 -8.67 9.60
C THR A 44 3.38 -9.39 10.31
N GLN A 45 2.31 -8.68 10.66
CA GLN A 45 1.11 -9.28 11.26
C GLN A 45 0.33 -10.13 10.25
N GLN A 46 0.16 -9.65 9.02
CA GLN A 46 -0.62 -10.36 8.01
C GLN A 46 0.10 -11.59 7.43
N LEU A 47 1.43 -11.69 7.59
CA LEU A 47 2.21 -12.87 7.20
C LEU A 47 1.69 -14.14 7.89
N GLU A 48 1.16 -14.01 9.11
CA GLU A 48 0.55 -15.11 9.86
C GLU A 48 -0.80 -15.53 9.26
N ASP A 49 -1.55 -14.58 8.71
CA ASP A 49 -2.91 -14.75 8.18
C ASP A 49 -2.96 -15.00 6.66
N ASN A 50 -1.80 -15.02 5.97
CA ASN A 50 -1.67 -15.16 4.51
C ASN A 50 -2.49 -14.14 3.69
N GLN A 51 -2.72 -12.94 4.23
CA GLN A 51 -3.30 -11.81 3.50
C GLN A 51 -2.20 -10.82 3.17
N PHE A 52 -2.07 -10.35 1.92
CA PHE A 52 -0.98 -9.44 1.55
C PHE A 52 -1.53 -8.15 0.98
N GLU A 53 -1.79 -7.18 1.85
CA GLU A 53 -2.18 -5.82 1.45
C GLU A 53 -0.95 -4.91 1.25
N PHE A 54 0.07 -5.08 2.08
CA PHE A 54 1.27 -4.24 2.08
C PHE A 54 2.54 -5.02 1.69
N PHE A 55 3.55 -4.28 1.21
CA PHE A 55 4.88 -4.81 0.94
C PHE A 55 5.74 -4.81 2.20
N GLY A 56 6.49 -5.88 2.41
CA GLY A 56 7.46 -6.03 3.49
C GLY A 56 8.66 -5.08 3.36
N PRO A 57 9.67 -5.24 4.24
CA PRO A 57 10.91 -4.45 4.20
C PRO A 57 11.57 -4.49 2.83
N LEU A 58 11.98 -3.31 2.33
CA LEU A 58 12.69 -3.13 1.05
C LEU A 58 14.22 -3.12 1.21
N VAL A 59 14.67 -3.10 2.46
CA VAL A 59 16.06 -3.18 2.88
C VAL A 59 16.23 -4.39 3.78
N ASP A 60 17.47 -4.89 3.91
CA ASP A 60 17.77 -5.99 4.81
C ASP A 60 17.41 -5.60 6.25
N SER A 61 16.60 -6.43 6.92
CA SER A 61 16.13 -6.17 8.28
C SER A 61 16.53 -7.31 9.22
N GLU A 62 16.94 -6.96 10.43
CA GLU A 62 17.26 -7.94 11.46
C GLU A 62 16.02 -8.42 12.22
N VAL A 63 16.10 -9.62 12.81
CA VAL A 63 15.01 -10.17 13.61
C VAL A 63 14.78 -9.30 14.85
N GLY A 64 13.58 -8.74 14.98
CA GLY A 64 13.22 -7.87 16.11
C GLY A 64 13.55 -6.38 15.91
N GLU A 65 14.10 -6.01 14.75
CA GLU A 65 14.26 -4.60 14.37
C GLU A 65 12.90 -3.89 14.35
N LYS A 66 12.85 -2.64 14.82
CA LYS A 66 11.60 -1.89 14.88
C LYS A 66 11.25 -1.39 13.47
N SER A 67 9.97 -1.47 13.11
CA SER A 67 9.46 -1.06 11.79
C SER A 67 9.80 0.39 11.44
N LEU A 68 9.92 1.27 12.44
CA LEU A 68 10.34 2.66 12.23
C LEU A 68 11.81 2.77 11.83
N GLY A 69 12.70 1.97 12.41
CA GLY A 69 14.12 1.95 12.04
C GLY A 69 14.32 1.49 10.59
N ILE A 70 13.61 0.43 10.21
CA ILE A 70 13.59 -0.07 8.83
C ILE A 70 13.09 1.03 7.88
N ALA A 71 11.97 1.68 8.19
CA ALA A 71 11.41 2.76 7.37
C ALA A 71 12.39 3.93 7.18
N LEU A 72 13.13 4.33 8.22
CA LEU A 72 14.14 5.40 8.10
C LEU A 72 15.29 4.99 7.19
N ARG A 73 15.74 3.73 7.24
CA ARG A 73 16.77 3.22 6.33
C ARG A 73 16.29 3.12 4.89
N GLU A 74 15.05 2.69 4.67
CA GLU A 74 14.44 2.68 3.33
C GLU A 74 14.38 4.09 2.72
N ILE A 75 14.09 5.12 3.53
CA ILE A 75 14.14 6.52 3.10
C ILE A 75 15.58 6.91 2.76
N ALA A 76 16.55 6.62 3.62
CA ALA A 76 17.96 6.96 3.39
C ALA A 76 18.53 6.31 2.12
N GLU A 77 18.12 5.09 1.81
CA GLU A 77 18.56 4.33 0.63
C GLU A 77 17.74 4.62 -0.66
N ASP A 78 16.89 5.65 -0.65
CA ASP A 78 16.02 6.03 -1.78
C ASP A 78 15.15 4.88 -2.32
N LYS A 79 14.67 3.99 -1.42
CA LYS A 79 13.80 2.86 -1.79
C LYS A 79 12.33 3.25 -1.90
N LEU A 80 11.98 4.47 -1.49
CA LEU A 80 10.61 4.95 -1.41
C LEU A 80 10.43 6.20 -2.26
N GLU A 81 9.29 6.27 -2.95
CA GLU A 81 8.85 7.48 -3.63
C GLU A 81 7.82 8.20 -2.75
N VAL A 82 8.15 9.43 -2.35
CA VAL A 82 7.23 10.28 -1.59
C VAL A 82 6.36 11.06 -2.57
N ILE A 83 5.07 10.73 -2.62
CA ILE A 83 4.10 11.45 -3.44
C ILE A 83 3.50 12.59 -2.60
N PRO A 84 3.59 13.86 -3.05
CA PRO A 84 2.97 14.98 -2.37
C PRO A 84 1.47 14.77 -2.14
N GLY A 85 0.97 15.25 -1.00
CA GLY A 85 -0.43 15.02 -0.60
C GLY A 85 -1.47 15.53 -1.61
N ASP A 86 -1.17 16.61 -2.33
CA ASP A 86 -2.05 17.18 -3.36
C ASP A 86 -2.18 16.23 -4.55
N VAL A 87 -1.05 15.70 -5.02
CA VAL A 87 -0.98 14.72 -6.11
C VAL A 87 -1.64 13.41 -5.67
N ALA A 88 -1.40 12.96 -4.45
CA ALA A 88 -2.01 11.75 -3.92
C ALA A 88 -3.55 11.85 -3.83
N ARG A 89 -4.07 13.04 -3.46
CA ARG A 89 -5.52 13.30 -3.44
C ARG A 89 -6.11 13.33 -4.84
N ALA A 90 -5.46 13.99 -5.80
CA ALA A 90 -5.90 14.02 -7.19
C ALA A 90 -5.97 12.60 -7.80
N ARG A 91 -4.91 11.81 -7.64
CA ARG A 91 -4.87 10.42 -8.13
C ARG A 91 -5.98 9.54 -7.54
N ARG A 92 -6.32 9.73 -6.26
CA ARG A 92 -7.42 8.99 -5.62
C ARG A 92 -8.79 9.43 -6.14
N ALA A 93 -9.00 10.72 -6.34
CA ALA A 93 -10.25 11.24 -6.90
C ALA A 93 -10.48 10.72 -8.32
N GLU A 94 -9.45 10.77 -9.18
CA GLU A 94 -9.49 10.24 -10.54
C GLU A 94 -9.78 8.72 -10.56
N ALA A 95 -9.14 7.95 -9.67
CA ALA A 95 -9.39 6.52 -9.56
C ALA A 95 -10.83 6.19 -9.08
N GLU A 96 -11.39 7.00 -8.18
CA GLU A 96 -12.77 6.84 -7.72
C GLU A 96 -13.78 7.19 -8.82
N GLU A 97 -13.53 8.26 -9.57
CA GLU A 97 -14.35 8.64 -10.73
C GLU A 97 -14.29 7.58 -11.83
N ALA A 98 -13.11 7.04 -12.12
CA ALA A 98 -12.94 5.95 -13.07
C ALA A 98 -13.68 4.68 -12.62
N ARG A 99 -13.61 4.35 -11.32
CA ARG A 99 -14.37 3.24 -10.76
C ARG A 99 -15.87 3.47 -10.86
N ARG A 100 -16.36 4.67 -10.53
CA ARG A 100 -17.78 5.04 -10.61
C ARG A 100 -18.29 5.01 -12.06
N ALA A 101 -17.47 5.46 -13.02
CA ALA A 101 -17.81 5.41 -14.44
C ALA A 101 -17.87 3.95 -14.94
N ALA A 102 -16.92 3.11 -14.55
CA ALA A 102 -16.93 1.68 -14.87
C ALA A 102 -18.14 0.97 -14.25
N GLU A 103 -18.49 1.29 -13.01
CA GLU A 103 -19.71 0.78 -12.37
C GLU A 103 -20.96 1.24 -13.16
N ALA A 104 -21.08 2.53 -13.52
CA ALA A 104 -22.23 3.03 -14.28
C ALA A 104 -22.38 2.38 -15.67
N ASP A 105 -21.27 2.11 -16.37
CA ASP A 105 -21.27 1.40 -17.66
C ASP A 105 -21.67 -0.08 -17.49
N MET A 106 -21.18 -0.74 -16.43
CA MET A 106 -21.50 -2.14 -16.17
C MET A 106 -22.96 -2.38 -15.75
N PHE A 107 -23.60 -1.37 -15.14
CA PHE A 107 -25.00 -1.41 -14.70
C PHE A 107 -25.98 -0.71 -15.66
N SER A 108 -25.55 -0.29 -16.86
CA SER A 108 -26.45 0.36 -17.83
C SER A 108 -27.56 -0.55 -18.34
N ASP A 109 -27.30 -1.86 -18.38
CA ASP A 109 -28.20 -2.87 -18.97
C ASP A 109 -29.11 -3.55 -17.93
N ILE A 110 -28.93 -3.27 -16.64
CA ILE A 110 -29.79 -3.78 -15.56
C ILE A 110 -30.88 -2.75 -15.28
N SER A 111 -32.11 -3.05 -15.72
CA SER A 111 -33.29 -2.27 -15.38
C SER A 111 -33.66 -2.46 -13.91
N LEU A 112 -33.37 -1.45 -13.07
CA LEU A 112 -33.68 -1.45 -11.64
C LEU A 112 -35.19 -1.35 -11.32
N ASP A 113 -36.01 -1.00 -12.32
CA ASP A 113 -37.46 -0.76 -12.20
C ASP A 113 -38.31 -1.91 -12.75
N ALA A 114 -37.69 -2.93 -13.33
CA ALA A 114 -38.39 -4.16 -13.71
C ALA A 114 -38.53 -5.06 -12.47
N PRO A 115 -39.73 -5.63 -12.18
CA PRO A 115 -39.81 -6.68 -11.18
C PRO A 115 -38.83 -7.78 -11.60
N VAL A 116 -38.00 -8.25 -10.67
CA VAL A 116 -37.10 -9.39 -10.90
C VAL A 116 -37.98 -10.58 -11.27
N SER A 117 -38.24 -10.77 -12.57
CA SER A 117 -38.63 -12.06 -13.09
C SER A 117 -37.37 -12.90 -12.94
N LEU A 118 -37.36 -13.74 -11.89
CA LEU A 118 -36.60 -14.97 -11.89
C LEU A 118 -37.11 -15.77 -13.08
N GLU A 119 -36.65 -15.43 -14.29
CA GLU A 119 -36.73 -16.39 -15.38
C GLU A 119 -35.85 -17.55 -14.92
N GLU A 120 -36.51 -18.69 -14.72
CA GLU A 120 -35.88 -19.98 -14.48
C GLU A 120 -34.92 -20.26 -15.64
N GLY A 121 -33.70 -19.74 -15.51
CA GLY A 121 -32.59 -20.06 -16.37
C GLY A 121 -32.32 -21.55 -16.21
N GLU A 122 -32.68 -22.27 -17.25
CA GLU A 122 -32.38 -23.66 -17.54
C GLU A 122 -31.05 -24.08 -16.88
N THR A 123 -31.15 -24.96 -15.87
CA THR A 123 -30.01 -25.47 -15.12
C THR A 123 -28.99 -26.08 -16.10
N PRO A 124 -27.73 -25.62 -16.15
CA PRO A 124 -26.73 -26.31 -16.94
C PRO A 124 -26.48 -27.67 -16.29
N THR A 125 -26.81 -28.72 -17.05
CA THR A 125 -26.50 -30.14 -16.83
C THR A 125 -27.12 -30.78 -15.59
N SER A 126 -28.22 -31.50 -15.82
CA SER A 126 -28.69 -32.59 -14.97
C SER A 126 -27.56 -33.61 -14.76
N LEU A 127 -27.34 -34.02 -13.50
CA LEU A 127 -26.38 -35.06 -13.11
C LEU A 127 -26.73 -36.46 -13.67
N ASP A 128 -27.90 -36.62 -14.30
CA ASP A 128 -28.35 -37.89 -14.89
C ASP A 128 -27.84 -38.14 -16.32
N ASP A 129 -27.19 -37.16 -16.97
CA ASP A 129 -26.65 -37.31 -18.34
C ASP A 129 -25.18 -37.80 -18.38
N ILE A 130 -24.55 -38.06 -17.23
CA ILE A 130 -23.19 -38.61 -17.17
C ILE A 130 -23.27 -40.14 -17.26
N GLN A 131 -23.12 -40.69 -18.46
CA GLN A 131 -22.93 -42.13 -18.67
C GLN A 131 -21.52 -42.56 -18.22
N PHE A 132 -21.46 -43.58 -17.34
CA PHE A 132 -20.23 -44.27 -16.93
C PHE A 132 -19.69 -45.23 -18.00
#